data_AF-A0A6A3NW19-F1
#
_entry.id   AF-A0A6A3NW19-F1
#
_cell.length_a   1.000
_cell.length_b   1.000
_cell.length_c   1.000
_cell.angle_alpha   90.00
_cell.angle_beta   90.00
_cell.angle_gamma   90.00
#
_symmetry.space_group_name_H-M   'P 1'
#
loop_
_entity.id
_entity.type
_entity.pdbx_description
1 polymer ?
#
loop_
_entity_poly.entity_id
_entity_poly.type
_entity_poly.pdbx_seq_one_letter_code
_entity_poly.pdbx_strand_id
1 'polypeptide(L)'
;MATTTKSAWVTMEDAKTSINLFCCVLGIGSLAMPSNYARAGPVYATIALAFMMFANTYAAIKLSRAMLAAPSSVKTYGDLGEWALGKWGRFFSVVSQMGVCILVPIAFLILGSTLLDVLFPDCFSQTFWIIFMALMVIPVCLIPTLKESAGMAFAGCMGTAIADVIAVAILQYNMRGHPSIPKPDVSAHQVLTCFGNLAVAYGAAIVIPDLQREHSQPHRMPRVLMVTIVLISAFFFAIALAGYLAGGCQISGNILYSIVDTSNPLGTAPLGFTPSRAAVVMSY
;
A
#
# COMPACT_ATOMS: atom_id res chain seq x y z
N MET A 1 19.72 -20.87 -39.91
CA MET A 1 18.71 -19.80 -39.88
C MET A 1 18.24 -19.65 -38.43
N ALA A 2 18.76 -18.66 -37.70
CA ALA A 2 18.41 -18.45 -36.31
C ALA A 2 17.00 -17.82 -36.24
N THR A 3 16.04 -18.58 -35.74
CA THR A 3 14.70 -18.08 -35.40
C THR A 3 14.85 -17.02 -34.32
N THR A 4 14.74 -15.76 -34.74
CA THR A 4 14.66 -14.59 -33.88
C THR A 4 13.30 -14.63 -33.19
N THR A 5 13.21 -15.33 -32.06
CA THR A 5 12.03 -15.25 -31.19
C THR A 5 11.93 -13.81 -30.73
N LYS A 6 10.91 -13.08 -31.21
CA LYS A 6 10.54 -11.76 -30.68
C LYS A 6 10.44 -11.90 -29.17
N SER A 7 11.42 -11.38 -28.43
CA SER A 7 11.35 -11.29 -26.98
C SER A 7 10.07 -10.54 -26.63
N ALA A 8 9.10 -11.23 -26.03
CA ALA A 8 7.88 -10.59 -25.54
C ALA A 8 8.26 -9.40 -24.64
N TRP A 9 7.61 -8.26 -24.87
CA TRP A 9 7.86 -7.01 -24.14
C TRP A 9 7.53 -7.13 -22.64
N VAL A 10 6.58 -8.01 -22.31
CA VAL A 10 6.19 -8.41 -20.96
C VAL A 10 6.00 -9.94 -20.96
N THR A 11 6.69 -10.65 -20.08
CA THR A 11 6.50 -12.08 -19.85
C THR A 11 5.46 -12.32 -18.76
N MET A 12 4.92 -13.54 -18.69
CA MET A 12 4.00 -13.90 -17.61
C MET A 12 4.67 -13.85 -16.21
N GLU A 13 5.99 -14.01 -16.15
CA GLU A 13 6.76 -13.81 -14.93
C GLU A 13 6.89 -12.32 -14.58
N ASP A 14 7.18 -11.45 -15.56
CA ASP A 14 7.20 -9.99 -15.36
C ASP A 14 5.85 -9.52 -14.80
N ALA A 15 4.74 -10.07 -15.29
CA ALA A 15 3.40 -9.77 -14.81
C ALA A 15 3.17 -10.27 -13.37
N LYS A 16 3.60 -11.48 -13.01
CA LYS A 16 3.51 -12.00 -11.63
C LYS A 16 4.32 -11.16 -10.66
N THR A 17 5.53 -10.75 -11.04
CA THR A 17 6.36 -9.86 -10.21
C THR A 17 5.76 -8.48 -10.08
N SER A 18 5.17 -7.94 -11.16
CA SER A 18 4.43 -6.67 -11.11
C SER A 18 3.24 -6.76 -10.16
N ILE A 19 2.49 -7.86 -10.22
CA ILE A 19 1.36 -8.12 -9.33
C ILE A 19 1.84 -8.19 -7.88
N ASN A 20 2.87 -8.98 -7.57
CA ASN A 20 3.39 -9.06 -6.20
C ASN A 20 3.84 -7.70 -5.68
N LEU A 21 4.56 -6.91 -6.48
CA LEU A 21 4.98 -5.56 -6.10
C LEU A 21 3.78 -4.62 -5.91
N PHE A 22 2.78 -4.72 -6.77
CA PHE A 22 1.52 -3.98 -6.66
C PHE A 22 0.78 -4.35 -5.36
N CYS A 23 0.66 -5.64 -5.05
CA CYS A 23 0.07 -6.16 -3.82
C CYS A 23 0.82 -5.72 -2.55
N CYS A 24 2.15 -5.57 -2.61
CA CYS A 24 2.92 -5.09 -1.46
C CYS A 24 2.65 -3.62 -1.12
N VAL A 25 2.30 -2.82 -2.13
CA VAL A 25 2.08 -1.37 -1.97
C VAL A 25 0.60 -1.04 -1.79
N LEU A 26 -0.28 -1.77 -2.46
CA LEU A 26 -1.72 -1.64 -2.33
C LEU A 26 -2.17 -2.28 -1.00
N GLY A 27 -2.88 -1.51 -0.17
CA GLY A 27 -3.19 -1.91 1.21
C GLY A 27 -3.57 -0.70 2.04
N ILE A 28 -2.99 -0.58 3.24
CA ILE A 28 -3.18 0.58 4.12
C ILE A 28 -2.81 1.90 3.41
N GLY A 29 -1.82 1.83 2.50
CA GLY A 29 -1.35 2.96 1.72
C GLY A 29 -2.47 3.63 0.90
N SER A 30 -3.25 2.88 0.12
CA SER A 30 -4.32 3.42 -0.73
C SER A 30 -5.46 4.03 0.08
N LEU A 31 -5.88 3.34 1.13
CA LEU A 31 -6.94 3.77 2.05
C LEU A 31 -6.63 5.11 2.76
N ALA A 32 -5.35 5.40 3.00
CA ALA A 32 -4.90 6.65 3.61
C ALA A 32 -4.70 7.79 2.58
N MET A 33 -4.71 7.52 1.27
CA MET A 33 -4.45 8.53 0.24
C MET A 33 -5.43 9.71 0.26
N PRO A 34 -6.76 9.50 0.38
CA PRO A 34 -7.70 10.60 0.51
C PRO A 34 -7.43 11.47 1.74
N SER A 35 -7.07 10.87 2.88
CA SER A 35 -6.75 11.60 4.11
C SER A 35 -5.47 12.42 3.98
N ASN A 36 -4.47 11.93 3.23
CA ASN A 36 -3.25 12.69 2.93
C ASN A 36 -3.57 14.00 2.19
N TYR A 37 -4.50 13.96 1.23
CA TYR A 37 -4.96 15.14 0.50
C TYR A 37 -5.85 16.04 1.37
N ALA A 38 -6.65 15.45 2.27
CA ALA A 38 -7.43 16.18 3.26
C ALA A 38 -6.56 16.96 4.27
N ARG A 39 -5.37 16.44 4.60
CA ARG A 39 -4.43 17.05 5.56
C ARG A 39 -3.51 18.09 4.93
N ALA A 40 -2.83 17.73 3.84
CA ALA A 40 -1.82 18.60 3.21
C ALA A 40 -2.43 19.49 2.11
N GLY A 41 -3.67 19.25 1.71
CA GLY A 41 -4.30 19.89 0.57
C GLY A 41 -3.80 19.37 -0.77
N PRO A 42 -4.57 19.61 -1.85
CA PRO A 42 -4.35 18.96 -3.14
C PRO A 42 -3.00 19.35 -3.76
N VAL A 43 -2.54 20.59 -3.58
CA VAL A 43 -1.27 21.06 -4.14
C VAL A 43 -0.08 20.38 -3.47
N TYR A 44 0.06 20.51 -2.15
CA TYR A 44 1.20 19.94 -1.43
C TYR A 44 1.17 18.41 -1.42
N ALA A 45 0.00 17.79 -1.32
CA ALA A 45 -0.13 16.34 -1.40
C ALA A 45 0.24 15.80 -2.80
N THR A 46 -0.11 16.51 -3.88
CA THR A 46 0.31 16.12 -5.24
C THR A 46 1.82 16.26 -5.43
N ILE A 47 2.42 17.35 -4.91
CA ILE A 47 3.88 17.53 -4.93
C ILE A 47 4.57 16.42 -4.14
N ALA A 48 4.06 16.10 -2.94
CA ALA A 48 4.59 15.02 -2.12
C ALA A 48 4.46 13.67 -2.82
N LEU A 49 3.30 13.37 -3.42
CA LEU A 49 3.07 12.14 -4.17
C LEU A 49 4.04 12.03 -5.36
N ALA A 50 4.19 13.09 -6.15
CA ALA A 50 5.10 13.12 -7.29
C ALA A 50 6.57 12.95 -6.87
N PHE A 51 6.99 13.62 -5.80
CA PHE A 51 8.33 13.47 -5.23
C PHE A 51 8.57 12.03 -4.75
N MET A 52 7.62 11.46 -4.01
CA MET A 52 7.72 10.11 -3.48
C MET A 52 7.69 9.06 -4.60
N MET A 53 6.86 9.24 -5.61
CA MET A 53 6.86 8.42 -6.82
C MET A 53 8.23 8.45 -7.50
N PHE A 54 8.80 9.63 -7.72
CA PHE A 54 10.12 9.78 -8.35
C PHE A 54 11.23 9.15 -7.50
N ALA A 55 11.30 9.49 -6.22
CA ALA A 55 12.33 9.02 -5.31
C ALA A 55 12.30 7.49 -5.16
N ASN A 56 11.12 6.90 -4.97
CA ASN A 56 10.98 5.45 -4.84
C ASN A 56 11.25 4.72 -6.16
N THR A 57 10.81 5.25 -7.30
CA THR A 57 11.13 4.67 -8.61
C THR A 57 12.64 4.68 -8.86
N TYR A 58 13.29 5.81 -8.58
CA TYR A 58 14.74 5.93 -8.72
C TYR A 58 15.49 4.98 -7.79
N ALA A 59 15.10 4.92 -6.50
CA ALA A 59 15.69 4.01 -5.52
C ALA A 59 15.51 2.55 -5.93
N ALA A 60 14.31 2.14 -6.37
CA ALA A 60 14.01 0.79 -6.84
C ALA A 60 14.88 0.39 -8.05
N ILE A 61 15.04 1.29 -9.03
CA ILE A 61 15.90 1.05 -10.20
C ILE A 61 17.36 0.92 -9.79
N LYS A 62 17.85 1.81 -8.92
CA LYS A 62 19.24 1.77 -8.45
C LYS A 62 19.53 0.52 -7.62
N LEU A 63 18.59 0.13 -6.76
CA LEU A 63 18.66 -1.09 -5.99
C LEU A 63 18.75 -2.32 -6.91
N SER A 64 17.85 -2.42 -7.89
CA SER A 64 17.83 -3.50 -8.86
C SER A 64 19.14 -3.57 -9.67
N ARG A 65 19.66 -2.42 -10.11
CA ARG A 65 20.96 -2.34 -10.81
C ARG A 65 22.14 -2.71 -9.92
N ALA A 66 22.13 -2.29 -8.65
CA ALA A 66 23.17 -2.64 -7.70
C ALA A 66 23.21 -4.16 -7.47
N MET A 67 22.04 -4.80 -7.36
CA MET A 67 21.95 -6.25 -7.28
C MET A 67 22.41 -6.99 -8.53
N LEU A 68 22.22 -6.42 -9.72
CA LEU A 68 22.75 -6.99 -10.97
C LEU A 68 24.27 -6.89 -11.07
N ALA A 69 24.87 -5.87 -10.44
CA ALA A 69 26.31 -5.66 -10.41
C ALA A 69 27.00 -6.42 -9.26
N ALA A 70 26.26 -6.79 -8.22
CA ALA A 70 26.78 -7.47 -7.06
C ALA A 70 27.19 -8.93 -7.36
N PRO A 71 28.21 -9.46 -6.68
CA PRO A 71 28.62 -10.86 -6.83
C PRO A 71 27.53 -11.82 -6.34
N SER A 72 27.56 -13.07 -6.81
CA SER A 72 26.55 -14.11 -6.48
C SER A 72 26.45 -14.48 -4.99
N SER A 73 27.38 -14.01 -4.16
CA SER A 73 27.31 -14.11 -2.70
C SER A 73 26.29 -13.15 -2.08
N VAL A 74 25.98 -12.03 -2.74
CA VAL A 74 25.05 -11.00 -2.26
C VAL A 74 23.62 -11.39 -2.63
N LYS A 75 22.84 -11.78 -1.63
CA LYS A 75 21.52 -12.39 -1.84
C LYS A 75 20.38 -11.63 -1.18
N THR A 76 20.63 -10.94 -0.08
CA THR A 76 19.61 -10.22 0.69
C THR A 76 19.82 -8.71 0.62
N TYR A 77 18.80 -7.94 1.02
CA TYR A 77 18.92 -6.49 1.17
C TYR A 77 20.05 -6.12 2.15
N GLY A 78 20.19 -6.87 3.25
CA GLY A 78 21.26 -6.72 4.22
C GLY A 78 22.65 -7.01 3.65
N ASP A 79 22.81 -8.07 2.85
CA ASP A 79 24.10 -8.38 2.21
C ASP A 79 24.50 -7.33 1.17
N LEU A 80 23.51 -6.74 0.48
CA LEU A 80 23.77 -5.64 -0.45
C LEU A 80 24.23 -4.39 0.30
N GLY A 81 23.62 -4.12 1.47
CA GLY A 81 24.09 -3.08 2.39
C GLY A 81 25.53 -3.34 2.84
N GLU A 82 25.88 -4.59 3.16
CA GLU A 82 27.25 -4.98 3.52
C GLU A 82 28.23 -4.77 2.37
N TRP A 83 27.84 -5.14 1.15
CA TRP A 83 28.69 -4.97 -0.03
C TRP A 83 28.92 -3.49 -0.36
N ALA A 84 27.92 -2.63 -0.16
CA ALA A 84 28.01 -1.21 -0.50
C ALA A 84 28.72 -0.36 0.56
N LEU A 85 28.48 -0.62 1.86
CA LEU A 85 28.92 0.25 2.98
C LEU A 85 29.58 -0.54 4.13
N GLY A 86 29.91 -1.82 3.91
CA GLY A 86 30.50 -2.68 4.93
C GLY A 86 29.54 -3.00 6.09
N LYS A 87 30.12 -3.30 7.26
CA LYS A 87 29.36 -3.73 8.45
C LYS A 87 28.27 -2.74 8.88
N TRP A 88 28.52 -1.44 8.74
CA TRP A 88 27.54 -0.40 9.04
C TRP A 88 26.37 -0.42 8.08
N GLY A 89 26.63 -0.64 6.79
CA GLY A 89 25.59 -0.82 5.77
C GLY A 89 24.68 -2.00 6.08
N ARG A 90 25.26 -3.14 6.49
CA ARG A 90 24.48 -4.31 6.95
C ARG A 90 23.61 -3.96 8.14
N PHE A 91 24.19 -3.31 9.16
CA PHE A 91 23.46 -2.94 10.38
C PHE A 91 22.26 -2.05 10.08
N PHE A 92 22.44 -0.93 9.38
CA PHE A 92 21.33 -0.02 9.06
C PHE A 92 20.27 -0.66 8.17
N SER A 93 20.69 -1.47 7.19
CA SER A 93 19.76 -2.16 6.29
C SER A 93 18.90 -3.18 7.02
N VAL A 94 19.50 -4.00 7.89
CA VAL A 94 18.79 -5.02 8.67
C VAL A 94 17.88 -4.40 9.71
N VAL A 95 18.34 -3.36 10.43
CA VAL A 95 17.50 -2.66 11.42
C VAL A 95 16.29 -2.01 10.75
N SER A 96 16.50 -1.33 9.62
CA SER A 96 15.40 -0.73 8.86
C SER A 96 14.43 -1.80 8.34
N GLN A 97 14.94 -2.90 7.80
CA GLN A 97 14.12 -4.01 7.31
C GLN A 97 13.31 -4.66 8.44
N MET A 98 13.92 -4.94 9.59
CA MET A 98 13.21 -5.47 10.76
C MET A 98 12.14 -4.51 11.27
N GLY A 99 12.42 -3.21 11.28
CA GLY A 99 11.43 -2.18 11.62
C GLY A 99 10.19 -2.27 10.73
N VAL A 100 10.37 -2.33 9.40
CA VAL A 100 9.25 -2.46 8.45
C VAL A 100 8.52 -3.81 8.63
N CYS A 101 9.25 -4.91 8.76
CA CYS A 101 8.68 -6.25 8.94
C CYS A 101 7.91 -6.42 10.25
N ILE A 102 8.12 -5.56 11.26
CA ILE A 102 7.37 -5.58 12.52
C ILE A 102 6.19 -4.59 12.46
N LEU A 103 6.46 -3.35 12.06
CA LEU A 103 5.47 -2.28 12.11
C LEU A 103 4.35 -2.44 11.09
N VAL A 104 4.66 -2.94 9.89
CA VAL A 104 3.65 -3.13 8.84
C VAL A 104 2.62 -4.19 9.23
N PRO A 105 2.99 -5.42 9.67
CA PRO A 105 2.02 -6.38 10.17
C PRO A 105 1.20 -5.88 11.34
N ILE A 106 1.79 -5.14 12.28
CA ILE A 106 1.05 -4.53 13.40
C ILE A 106 -0.05 -3.59 12.86
N ALA A 107 0.29 -2.73 11.91
CA ALA A 107 -0.68 -1.82 11.29
C ALA A 107 -1.81 -2.58 10.57
N PHE A 108 -1.50 -3.66 9.86
CA PHE A 108 -2.50 -4.51 9.20
C PHE A 108 -3.39 -5.25 10.20
N LEU A 109 -2.83 -5.75 11.31
CA LEU A 109 -3.60 -6.42 12.36
C LEU A 109 -4.56 -5.45 13.05
N ILE A 110 -4.12 -4.22 13.35
CA ILE A 110 -4.98 -3.18 13.92
C ILE A 110 -6.08 -2.81 12.93
N LEU A 111 -5.74 -2.56 11.66
CA LEU A 111 -6.74 -2.23 10.65
C LEU A 111 -7.76 -3.35 10.51
N GLY A 112 -7.34 -4.59 10.26
CA GLY A 112 -8.26 -5.71 10.08
C GLY A 112 -9.09 -6.03 11.32
N SER A 113 -8.56 -5.82 12.53
CA SER A 113 -9.38 -5.94 13.75
C SER A 113 -10.52 -4.93 13.79
N THR A 114 -10.24 -3.69 13.34
CA THR A 114 -11.25 -2.64 13.25
C THR A 114 -12.28 -2.96 12.15
N LEU A 115 -11.85 -3.61 11.07
CA LEU A 115 -12.77 -4.05 10.03
C LEU A 115 -13.75 -5.12 10.54
N LEU A 116 -13.25 -6.12 11.26
CA LEU A 116 -14.05 -7.21 11.83
C LEU A 116 -15.00 -6.70 12.92
N ASP A 117 -14.58 -5.73 13.72
CA ASP A 117 -15.41 -5.09 14.75
C ASP A 117 -16.60 -4.33 14.12
N VAL A 118 -16.37 -3.63 13.01
CA VAL A 118 -17.44 -2.98 12.22
C VAL A 118 -18.38 -4.00 11.57
N LEU A 119 -17.84 -5.11 11.07
CA LEU A 119 -18.62 -6.14 10.38
C LEU A 119 -19.49 -6.97 11.35
N PHE A 120 -18.94 -7.31 12.52
CA PHE A 120 -19.58 -8.10 13.58
C PHE A 120 -19.65 -7.30 14.88
N PRO A 121 -20.47 -6.23 14.93
CA PRO A 121 -20.57 -5.38 16.11
C PRO A 121 -21.06 -6.18 17.32
N ASP A 122 -20.52 -5.86 18.49
CA ASP A 122 -20.85 -6.45 19.80
C ASP A 122 -20.62 -7.98 19.91
N CYS A 123 -19.89 -8.60 18.98
CA CYS A 123 -19.59 -10.04 19.02
C CYS A 123 -18.35 -10.39 19.85
N PHE A 124 -17.22 -9.72 19.58
CA PHE A 124 -15.94 -9.97 20.27
C PHE A 124 -15.16 -8.67 20.44
N SER A 125 -14.23 -8.63 21.41
CA SER A 125 -13.36 -7.47 21.62
C SER A 125 -12.31 -7.32 20.50
N GLN A 126 -11.87 -6.09 20.26
CA GLN A 126 -10.81 -5.80 19.28
C GLN A 126 -9.53 -6.63 19.52
N THR A 127 -9.13 -6.82 20.79
CA THR A 127 -7.97 -7.65 21.16
C THR A 127 -8.14 -9.11 20.71
N PHE A 128 -9.35 -9.67 20.84
CA PHE A 128 -9.63 -11.02 20.37
C PHE A 128 -9.47 -11.12 18.86
N TRP A 129 -10.00 -10.14 18.10
CA TRP A 129 -9.85 -10.11 16.64
C TRP A 129 -8.39 -10.01 16.19
N ILE A 130 -7.56 -9.23 16.90
CA ILE A 130 -6.12 -9.14 16.63
C ILE A 130 -5.46 -10.52 16.81
N ILE A 131 -5.71 -11.20 17.93
CA ILE A 131 -5.13 -12.52 18.22
C ILE A 131 -5.62 -13.54 17.20
N PHE A 132 -6.92 -13.54 16.89
CA PHE A 132 -7.53 -14.45 15.94
C PHE A 132 -6.91 -14.31 14.54
N MET A 133 -6.79 -13.08 14.03
CA MET A 133 -6.14 -12.83 12.74
C MET A 133 -4.66 -13.21 12.76
N ALA A 134 -3.93 -12.88 13.84
CA ALA A 134 -2.53 -13.25 13.96
C ALA A 134 -2.33 -14.77 13.85
N LEU A 135 -3.19 -15.57 14.51
CA LEU A 135 -3.17 -17.02 14.42
C LEU A 135 -3.50 -17.53 13.01
N MET A 136 -4.48 -16.92 12.34
CA MET A 136 -4.87 -17.29 10.97
C MET A 136 -3.81 -16.96 9.91
N VAL A 137 -2.95 -15.98 10.18
CA VAL A 137 -1.87 -15.58 9.27
C VAL A 137 -0.61 -16.46 9.43
N ILE A 138 -0.44 -17.17 10.56
CA ILE A 138 0.72 -18.05 10.79
C ILE A 138 0.93 -19.07 9.66
N PRO A 139 -0.08 -19.84 9.21
CA PRO A 139 0.09 -20.80 8.10
C PRO A 139 0.56 -20.14 6.81
N VAL A 140 0.10 -18.92 6.54
CA VAL A 140 0.47 -18.14 5.34
C VAL A 140 1.93 -17.68 5.42
N CYS A 141 2.40 -17.33 6.62
CA CYS A 141 3.80 -16.96 6.85
C CYS A 141 4.79 -18.13 6.68
N LEU A 142 4.31 -19.37 6.73
CA LEU A 142 5.13 -20.57 6.53
C LEU A 142 5.37 -20.91 5.05
N ILE A 143 4.73 -20.20 4.12
CA ILE A 143 4.94 -20.40 2.68
C ILE A 143 6.33 -19.85 2.31
N PRO A 144 7.24 -20.70 1.78
CA PRO A 144 8.65 -20.36 1.67
C PRO A 144 8.99 -19.44 0.50
N THR A 145 8.09 -19.24 -0.47
CA THR A 145 8.38 -18.47 -1.69
C THR A 145 7.27 -17.45 -2.04
N LEU A 146 7.67 -16.29 -2.56
CA LEU A 146 6.73 -15.24 -2.98
C LEU A 146 5.99 -15.62 -4.28
N LYS A 147 6.53 -16.57 -5.04
CA LYS A 147 5.85 -17.14 -6.21
C LYS A 147 4.63 -17.96 -5.84
N GLU A 148 4.71 -18.74 -4.76
CA GLU A 148 3.62 -19.62 -4.31
C GLU A 148 2.51 -18.83 -3.62
N SER A 149 2.84 -17.71 -2.97
CA SER A 149 1.86 -16.82 -2.34
C SER A 149 1.25 -15.78 -3.29
N ALA A 150 1.73 -15.67 -4.54
CA ALA A 150 1.29 -14.66 -5.50
C ALA A 150 -0.23 -14.68 -5.77
N GLY A 151 -0.86 -15.86 -5.78
CA GLY A 151 -2.30 -15.99 -5.95
C GLY A 151 -3.11 -15.40 -4.78
N MET A 152 -2.66 -15.65 -3.54
CA MET A 152 -3.29 -15.08 -2.34
C MET A 152 -3.05 -13.58 -2.24
N ALA A 153 -1.83 -13.13 -2.55
CA ALA A 153 -1.51 -11.71 -2.62
C ALA A 153 -2.38 -10.97 -3.64
N PHE A 154 -2.60 -11.57 -4.81
CA PHE A 154 -3.49 -11.03 -5.83
C PHE A 154 -4.95 -10.95 -5.35
N ALA A 155 -5.46 -12.01 -4.72
CA ALA A 155 -6.82 -12.02 -4.18
C ALA A 155 -7.02 -10.92 -3.12
N GLY A 156 -6.09 -10.79 -2.17
CA GLY A 156 -6.13 -9.75 -1.14
C GLY A 156 -6.06 -8.34 -1.74
N CYS A 157 -5.15 -8.13 -2.69
CA CYS A 157 -5.00 -6.86 -3.38
C CYS A 157 -6.23 -6.47 -4.22
N MET A 158 -6.83 -7.42 -4.93
CA MET A 158 -8.09 -7.18 -5.65
C MET A 158 -9.22 -6.82 -4.68
N GLY A 159 -9.29 -7.50 -3.53
CA GLY A 159 -10.21 -7.17 -2.45
C GLY A 159 -10.05 -5.73 -1.97
N THR A 160 -8.82 -5.31 -1.68
CA THR A 160 -8.53 -3.92 -1.28
C THR A 160 -8.88 -2.92 -2.38
N ALA A 161 -8.52 -3.18 -3.63
CA ALA A 161 -8.81 -2.27 -4.73
C ALA A 161 -10.33 -2.10 -4.95
N ILE A 162 -11.10 -3.18 -4.85
CA ILE A 162 -12.56 -3.15 -4.92
C ILE A 162 -13.12 -2.37 -3.72
N ALA A 163 -12.63 -2.66 -2.51
CA ALA A 163 -13.03 -1.96 -1.29
C ALA A 163 -12.77 -0.45 -1.39
N ASP A 164 -11.60 -0.04 -1.90
CA ASP A 164 -11.25 1.36 -2.15
C ASP A 164 -12.26 2.04 -3.08
N VAL A 165 -12.58 1.40 -4.21
CA VAL A 165 -13.53 1.92 -5.20
C VAL A 165 -14.93 2.05 -4.59
N ILE A 166 -15.38 1.06 -3.83
CA ILE A 166 -16.70 1.07 -3.18
C ILE A 166 -16.73 2.15 -2.08
N ALA A 167 -15.70 2.26 -1.25
CA ALA A 167 -15.61 3.29 -0.20
C ALA A 167 -15.67 4.70 -0.79
N VAL A 168 -14.91 4.96 -1.86
CA VAL A 168 -14.96 6.24 -2.60
C VAL A 168 -16.34 6.45 -3.23
N ALA A 169 -16.97 5.42 -3.80
CA ALA A 169 -18.29 5.54 -4.41
C ALA A 169 -19.38 5.87 -3.38
N ILE A 170 -19.34 5.25 -2.19
CA ILE A 170 -20.23 5.55 -1.06
C ILE A 170 -20.04 7.01 -0.65
N LEU A 171 -18.80 7.45 -0.48
CA LEU A 171 -18.47 8.82 -0.11
C LEU A 171 -19.01 9.81 -1.15
N GLN A 172 -18.74 9.56 -2.43
CA GLN A 172 -19.18 10.39 -3.56
C GLN A 172 -20.70 10.41 -3.74
N TYR A 173 -21.41 9.33 -3.43
CA TYR A 173 -22.86 9.25 -3.55
C TYR A 173 -23.57 9.95 -2.39
N ASN A 174 -23.14 9.71 -1.15
CA ASN A 174 -23.79 10.26 0.03
C ASN A 174 -23.48 11.74 0.27
N MET A 175 -22.33 12.23 -0.20
CA MET A 175 -21.97 13.65 -0.15
C MET A 175 -22.60 14.48 -1.28
N ARG A 176 -23.46 13.90 -2.13
CA ARG A 176 -24.14 14.63 -3.22
C ARG A 176 -25.10 15.67 -2.63
N GLY A 177 -24.84 16.93 -2.90
CA GLY A 177 -25.66 18.05 -2.41
C GLY A 177 -25.14 18.71 -1.14
N HIS A 178 -24.02 18.24 -0.58
CA HIS A 178 -23.31 18.98 0.46
C HIS A 178 -22.65 20.26 -0.09
N PRO A 179 -22.40 21.27 0.77
CA PRO A 179 -21.74 22.51 0.37
C PRO A 179 -20.34 22.26 -0.23
N SER A 180 -19.76 23.28 -0.86
CA SER A 180 -18.39 23.22 -1.38
C SER A 180 -17.41 22.66 -0.35
N ILE A 181 -16.52 21.77 -0.78
CA ILE A 181 -15.56 21.10 0.09
C ILE A 181 -14.81 22.10 0.99
N PRO A 182 -14.74 21.85 2.30
CA PRO A 182 -14.00 22.72 3.21
C PRO A 182 -12.51 22.67 2.86
N LYS A 183 -11.90 23.85 2.82
CA LYS A 183 -10.48 23.99 2.50
C LYS A 183 -9.64 23.45 3.66
N PRO A 184 -8.58 22.69 3.37
CA PRO A 184 -7.68 22.19 4.40
C PRO A 184 -6.89 23.35 5.00
N ASP A 185 -6.83 23.40 6.32
CA ASP A 185 -5.95 24.31 7.05
C ASP A 185 -4.54 23.71 7.05
N VAL A 186 -3.76 24.02 6.01
CA VAL A 186 -2.47 23.38 5.78
C VAL A 186 -1.42 23.89 6.76
N SER A 187 -1.00 23.02 7.67
CA SER A 187 0.15 23.24 8.56
C SER A 187 1.38 22.47 8.07
N ALA A 188 2.58 22.96 8.40
CA ALA A 188 3.84 22.27 8.11
C ALA A 188 3.86 20.84 8.70
N HIS A 189 3.28 20.67 9.89
CA HIS A 189 3.13 19.37 10.54
C HIS A 189 2.30 18.37 9.71
N GLN A 190 1.18 18.81 9.14
CA GLN A 190 0.33 17.96 8.30
C GLN A 190 0.98 17.61 6.97
N VAL A 191 1.72 18.55 6.37
CA VAL A 191 2.50 18.27 5.15
C VAL A 191 3.57 17.22 5.46
N LEU A 192 4.34 17.38 6.53
CA LEU A 192 5.34 16.38 6.94
C LEU A 192 4.72 15.01 7.25
N THR A 193 3.54 15.00 7.88
CA THR A 193 2.79 13.77 8.15
C THR A 193 2.37 13.09 6.83
N CYS A 194 1.92 13.85 5.84
CA CYS A 194 1.61 13.34 4.50
C CYS A 194 2.84 12.68 3.85
N PHE A 195 4.02 13.31 3.93
CA PHE A 195 5.26 12.69 3.43
C PHE A 195 5.58 11.37 4.14
N GLY A 196 5.42 11.31 5.46
CA GLY A 196 5.62 10.08 6.23
C GLY A 196 4.66 8.96 5.82
N ASN A 197 3.37 9.26 5.68
CA ASN A 197 2.37 8.31 5.23
C ASN A 197 2.66 7.79 3.81
N LEU A 198 3.06 8.68 2.90
CA LEU A 198 3.46 8.30 1.54
C LEU A 198 4.74 7.45 1.55
N ALA A 199 5.68 7.70 2.46
CA ALA A 199 6.90 6.90 2.59
C ALA A 199 6.60 5.46 3.00
N VAL A 200 5.66 5.27 3.93
CA VAL A 200 5.18 3.94 4.30
C VAL A 200 4.44 3.29 3.14
N ALA A 201 3.59 4.03 2.42
CA ALA A 201 2.84 3.50 1.29
C ALA A 201 3.76 2.97 0.18
N TYR A 202 4.82 3.69 -0.19
CA TYR A 202 5.78 3.25 -1.22
C TYR A 202 6.86 2.27 -0.71
N GLY A 203 6.72 1.72 0.51
CA GLY A 203 7.71 0.90 1.21
C GLY A 203 8.02 -0.50 0.61
N ALA A 204 8.05 -0.65 -0.72
CA ALA A 204 8.28 -1.94 -1.39
C ALA A 204 9.76 -2.32 -1.55
N ALA A 205 10.70 -1.43 -1.20
CA ALA A 205 12.12 -1.66 -1.44
C ALA A 205 12.68 -2.94 -0.79
N ILE A 206 12.09 -3.36 0.34
CA ILE A 206 12.52 -4.55 1.09
C ILE A 206 12.26 -5.87 0.34
N VAL A 207 11.26 -5.94 -0.54
CA VAL A 207 10.91 -7.16 -1.28
C VAL A 207 11.58 -7.23 -2.66
N ILE A 208 12.12 -6.12 -3.16
CA ILE A 208 12.75 -6.06 -4.48
C ILE A 208 13.86 -7.10 -4.64
N PRO A 209 14.76 -7.32 -3.65
CA PRO A 209 15.79 -8.34 -3.79
C PRO A 209 15.28 -9.76 -3.97
N ASP A 210 14.27 -10.13 -3.20
CA ASP A 210 13.69 -11.47 -3.27
C ASP A 210 12.95 -11.68 -4.59
N LEU A 211 12.15 -10.68 -5.00
CA LEU A 211 11.47 -10.67 -6.31
C LEU A 211 12.46 -10.76 -7.48
N GLN A 212 13.59 -10.07 -7.39
CA GLN A 212 14.61 -10.08 -8.44
C GLN A 212 15.31 -11.43 -8.54
N ARG A 213 15.58 -12.09 -7.41
CA ARG A 213 16.22 -13.42 -7.38
C ARG A 213 15.29 -14.51 -7.88
N GLU A 214 13.99 -14.36 -7.62
CA GLU A 214 12.97 -15.26 -8.14
C GLU A 214 12.73 -15.07 -9.65
N HIS A 215 13.09 -13.92 -10.24
CA HIS A 215 12.87 -13.67 -11.66
C HIS A 215 13.87 -14.42 -12.55
N SER A 216 13.41 -15.16 -13.57
CA SER A 216 14.32 -15.89 -14.47
C SER A 216 15.18 -14.97 -15.34
N GLN A 217 14.76 -13.71 -15.52
CA GLN A 217 15.52 -12.68 -16.28
C GLN A 217 15.68 -11.39 -15.45
N PRO A 218 16.60 -11.35 -14.48
CA PRO A 218 16.69 -10.24 -13.52
C PRO A 218 17.04 -8.90 -14.18
N HIS A 219 17.66 -8.90 -15.37
CA HIS A 219 17.92 -7.68 -16.15
C HIS A 219 16.67 -6.89 -16.55
N ARG A 220 15.49 -7.51 -16.56
CA ARG A 220 14.21 -6.84 -16.85
C ARG A 220 13.62 -6.12 -15.65
N MET A 221 14.03 -6.47 -14.42
CA MET A 221 13.48 -5.94 -13.17
C MET A 221 13.41 -4.41 -13.11
N PRO A 222 14.44 -3.63 -13.51
CA PRO A 222 14.36 -2.17 -13.47
C PRO A 222 13.17 -1.60 -14.26
N ARG A 223 12.84 -2.20 -15.41
CA ARG A 223 11.70 -1.78 -16.24
C ARG A 223 10.37 -2.17 -15.59
N VAL A 224 10.28 -3.39 -15.06
CA VAL A 224 9.09 -3.91 -14.38
C VAL A 224 8.75 -3.06 -13.15
N LEU A 225 9.75 -2.74 -12.33
CA LEU A 225 9.62 -1.87 -11.15
C LEU A 225 9.12 -0.48 -11.54
N MET A 226 9.71 0.13 -12.57
CA MET A 226 9.31 1.46 -13.06
C MET A 226 7.83 1.49 -13.49
N VAL A 227 7.43 0.55 -14.35
CA VAL A 227 6.04 0.49 -14.86
C VAL A 227 5.06 0.26 -13.70
N THR A 228 5.39 -0.65 -12.79
CA THR A 228 4.50 -0.99 -11.67
C THR A 228 4.33 0.18 -10.70
N ILE A 229 5.42 0.87 -10.30
CA ILE A 229 5.33 2.03 -9.40
C ILE A 229 4.53 3.17 -10.04
N VAL A 230 4.68 3.39 -11.36
CA VAL A 230 3.88 4.38 -12.09
C VAL A 230 2.39 4.03 -12.07
N LEU A 231 2.04 2.76 -12.33
CA LEU A 231 0.65 2.30 -12.29
C LEU A 231 0.03 2.43 -10.90
N ILE A 232 0.76 2.04 -9.85
CA ILE A 232 0.36 2.23 -8.45
C ILE A 232 0.10 3.71 -8.18
N SER A 233 1.02 4.58 -8.60
CA SER A 233 0.93 6.01 -8.32
C SER A 233 -0.26 6.66 -9.02
N ALA A 234 -0.59 6.21 -10.24
CA ALA A 234 -1.79 6.62 -10.96
C ALA A 234 -3.06 6.19 -10.21
N PHE A 235 -3.10 4.96 -9.68
CA PHE A 235 -4.21 4.47 -8.86
C PHE A 235 -4.35 5.28 -7.56
N PHE A 236 -3.25 5.51 -6.84
CA PHE A 236 -3.23 6.34 -5.63
C PHE A 236 -3.72 7.76 -5.91
N PHE A 237 -3.26 8.39 -6.99
CA PHE A 237 -3.73 9.72 -7.37
C PHE A 237 -5.24 9.75 -7.66
N ALA A 238 -5.76 8.76 -8.38
CA ALA A 238 -7.18 8.67 -8.70
C ALA A 238 -8.05 8.52 -7.44
N ILE A 239 -7.70 7.59 -6.55
CA ILE A 239 -8.42 7.37 -5.28
C ILE A 239 -8.30 8.60 -4.37
N ALA A 240 -7.10 9.20 -4.28
CA ALA A 240 -6.88 10.39 -3.46
C ALA A 240 -7.77 11.56 -3.89
N LEU A 241 -7.76 11.86 -5.19
CA LEU A 241 -8.54 12.96 -5.76
C LEU A 241 -10.04 12.69 -5.63
N ALA A 242 -10.47 11.48 -5.96
CA ALA A 242 -11.89 11.11 -5.85
C ALA A 242 -12.38 11.15 -4.40
N GLY A 243 -11.61 10.67 -3.43
CA GLY A 243 -11.97 10.81 -2.02
C GLY A 243 -12.01 12.28 -1.58
N TYR A 244 -10.92 13.03 -1.83
CA TYR A 244 -10.79 14.42 -1.43
C TYR A 244 -11.90 15.32 -2.00
N LEU A 245 -12.29 15.13 -3.25
CA LEU A 245 -13.35 15.94 -3.89
C LEU A 245 -14.74 15.73 -3.26
N ALA A 246 -14.97 14.64 -2.54
CA ALA A 246 -16.22 14.39 -1.85
C ALA A 246 -16.19 14.82 -0.38
N GLY A 247 -15.12 14.50 0.37
CA GLY A 247 -15.04 14.76 1.81
C GLY A 247 -14.23 15.99 2.23
N GLY A 248 -13.45 16.60 1.33
CA GLY A 248 -12.56 17.72 1.65
C GLY A 248 -11.63 17.41 2.84
N CYS A 249 -11.46 18.39 3.74
CA CYS A 249 -10.64 18.24 4.94
C CYS A 249 -11.26 17.36 6.05
N GLN A 250 -12.50 16.88 5.88
CA GLN A 250 -13.21 16.10 6.90
C GLN A 250 -12.85 14.61 6.86
N ILE A 251 -12.08 14.18 5.86
CA ILE A 251 -11.65 12.78 5.73
C ILE A 251 -10.65 12.45 6.85
N SER A 252 -11.07 11.56 7.73
CA SER A 252 -10.27 11.03 8.83
C SER A 252 -9.17 10.10 8.30
N GLY A 253 -8.22 9.69 9.16
CA GLY A 253 -6.95 9.06 8.76
C GLY A 253 -7.02 7.94 7.72
N ASN A 254 -8.12 7.20 7.67
CA ASN A 254 -8.46 6.21 6.66
C ASN A 254 -9.86 6.54 6.11
N ILE A 255 -10.08 6.39 4.81
CA ILE A 255 -11.39 6.63 4.19
C ILE A 255 -12.51 5.78 4.81
N LEU A 256 -12.20 4.57 5.28
CA LEU A 256 -13.17 3.67 5.93
C LEU A 256 -13.73 4.30 7.22
N TYR A 257 -12.89 5.00 7.99
CA TYR A 257 -13.29 5.72 9.20
C TYR A 257 -14.06 7.01 8.90
N SER A 258 -14.24 7.37 7.63
CA SER A 258 -15.08 8.51 7.22
C SER A 258 -16.46 8.06 6.76
N ILE A 259 -16.60 6.80 6.32
CA ILE A 259 -17.88 6.23 5.90
C ILE A 259 -18.62 5.51 7.03
N VAL A 260 -17.93 5.07 8.08
CA VAL A 260 -18.51 4.41 9.26
C VAL A 260 -17.85 4.92 10.53
N ASP A 261 -18.65 5.11 11.58
CA ASP A 261 -18.14 5.33 12.92
C ASP A 261 -17.82 3.97 13.56
N THR A 262 -16.54 3.73 13.87
CA THR A 262 -16.09 2.48 14.48
C THR A 262 -16.67 2.26 15.88
N SER A 263 -17.07 3.31 16.58
CA SER A 263 -17.68 3.21 17.92
C SER A 263 -19.19 2.92 17.87
N ASN A 264 -19.85 3.30 16.78
CA ASN A 264 -21.25 2.97 16.52
C ASN A 264 -21.46 2.60 15.04
N PRO A 265 -21.11 1.35 14.65
CA PRO A 265 -21.15 0.92 13.25
C PRO A 265 -22.55 0.94 12.61
N LEU A 266 -23.61 0.97 13.43
CA LEU A 266 -25.01 1.03 13.00
C LEU A 266 -25.57 2.47 12.96
N GLY A 267 -24.79 3.44 13.43
CA GLY A 267 -25.18 4.83 13.54
C GLY A 267 -24.95 5.66 12.28
N THR A 268 -25.01 6.98 12.44
CA THR A 268 -24.63 7.94 11.42
C THR A 268 -23.12 7.94 11.23
N ALA A 269 -22.66 7.98 9.99
CA ALA A 269 -21.24 8.15 9.67
C ALA A 269 -20.72 9.49 10.23
N PRO A 270 -19.41 9.64 10.48
CA PRO A 270 -18.81 10.88 10.97
C PRO A 270 -19.08 12.11 10.07
N LEU A 271 -19.37 11.88 8.79
CA LEU A 271 -19.73 12.91 7.82
C LEU A 271 -21.23 13.27 7.81
N GLY A 272 -22.03 12.67 8.69
CA GLY A 272 -23.44 13.01 8.90
C GLY A 272 -24.44 12.30 7.99
N PHE A 273 -24.01 11.30 7.21
CA PHE A 273 -24.88 10.47 6.38
C PHE A 273 -25.04 9.05 6.94
N THR A 274 -26.09 8.34 6.55
CA THR A 274 -26.31 6.93 6.87
C THR A 274 -26.12 6.07 5.62
N PRO A 275 -24.96 5.41 5.44
CA PRO A 275 -24.75 4.56 4.28
C PRO A 275 -25.57 3.27 4.38
N SER A 276 -25.88 2.66 3.23
CA SER A 276 -26.44 1.30 3.21
C SER A 276 -25.45 0.33 3.85
N ARG A 277 -25.93 -0.47 4.81
CA ARG A 277 -25.11 -1.47 5.51
C ARG A 277 -24.49 -2.48 4.54
N ALA A 278 -25.19 -2.86 3.48
CA ALA A 278 -24.65 -3.76 2.46
C ALA A 278 -23.45 -3.12 1.72
N ALA A 279 -23.50 -1.83 1.44
CA ALA A 279 -22.40 -1.13 0.78
C ALA A 279 -21.19 -1.01 1.72
N VAL A 280 -21.42 -0.74 3.01
CA VAL A 280 -20.38 -0.76 4.05
C VAL A 280 -19.69 -2.10 4.12
N VAL A 281 -20.45 -3.20 4.22
CA VAL A 281 -19.90 -4.56 4.28
C VAL A 281 -19.06 -4.89 3.05
N MET A 282 -19.45 -4.40 1.87
CA MET A 282 -18.68 -4.62 0.64
C MET A 282 -17.41 -3.76 0.54
N SER A 283 -17.30 -2.71 1.35
CA SER A 283 -16.10 -1.85 1.44
C SER A 283 -15.12 -2.25 2.52
N TYR A 284 -15.41 -3.31 3.28
CA TYR A 284 -14.64 -3.83 4.42
C TYR A 284 -14.20 -5.27 4.16
#